data_AF-A0A9X1KAS2-F1
#
_entry.id   AF-A0A9X1KAS2-F1
#
_cell.length_a   1.000
_cell.length_b   1.000
_cell.length_c   1.000
_cell.angle_alpha   90.00
_cell.angle_beta   90.00
_cell.angle_gamma   90.00
#
_symmetry.space_group_name_H-M   'P 1'
#
loop_
_entity.id
_entity.type
_entity.pdbx_description
1 polymer ?
#
loop_
_entity_poly.entity_id
_entity_poly.type
_entity_poly.pdbx_seq_one_letter_code
_entity_poly.pdbx_strand_id
1 'polypeptide(L)'
;LLSWNSTLINIGIFAFSLALLFQLVTLPVEFNASRRAIQILSEGGLLTEEEVPMARHVLFAAALTYVAAALSTFLQLLRLILLFGGNRRD
;
A
#
# COMPACT_ATOMS: atom_id res chain seq x y z
N LEU A 1 16.38 15.64 22.32
CA LEU A 1 15.63 15.04 23.45
C LEU A 1 14.90 13.74 23.08
N LEU A 2 14.17 13.65 21.95
CA LEU A 2 13.46 12.40 21.58
C LEU A 2 14.22 11.42 20.65
N SER A 3 15.27 11.87 19.95
CA SER A 3 15.92 11.15 18.84
C SER A 3 16.75 9.90 19.22
N TRP A 4 16.98 9.64 20.51
CA TRP A 4 17.93 8.61 20.98
C TRP A 4 17.29 7.51 21.83
N ASN A 5 15.95 7.47 21.91
CA ASN A 5 15.28 6.45 22.71
C ASN A 5 15.03 5.19 21.87
N SER A 6 15.86 4.17 22.08
CA SER A 6 15.78 2.86 21.40
C SER A 6 14.41 2.19 21.54
N THR A 7 13.70 2.45 22.63
CA THR A 7 12.34 1.93 22.86
C THR A 7 11.34 2.51 21.86
N LEU A 8 11.40 3.82 21.58
CA LEU A 8 10.53 4.48 20.60
C LEU A 8 10.80 3.97 19.17
N ILE A 9 12.06 3.73 18.83
CA ILE A 9 12.46 3.19 17.52
C ILE A 9 11.91 1.76 17.34
N ASN A 10 12.05 0.90 18.34
CA ASN A 10 11.54 -0.47 18.29
C ASN A 10 10.00 -0.51 18.18
N ILE A 11 9.30 0.34 18.93
CA ILE A 11 7.83 0.48 18.83
C ILE A 11 7.44 0.95 17.42
N GLY A 12 8.16 1.92 16.86
CA GLY A 12 7.96 2.40 15.50
C GLY A 12 8.13 1.29 14.47
N ILE A 13 9.24 0.55 14.51
CA ILE A 13 9.50 -0.57 13.60
C ILE A 13 8.37 -1.62 13.69
N PHE A 14 7.93 -1.96 14.89
CA PHE A 14 6.84 -2.92 15.09
C PHE A 14 5.52 -2.41 14.49
N ALA A 15 5.15 -1.16 14.78
CA ALA A 15 3.91 -0.55 14.27
C ALA A 15 3.91 -0.43 12.74
N PHE A 16 5.02 0.03 12.15
CA PHE A 16 5.17 0.13 10.68
C PHE A 16 5.14 -1.25 10.01
N SER A 17 5.75 -2.26 10.64
CA SER A 17 5.68 -3.64 10.15
C SER A 17 4.26 -4.18 10.14
N LEU A 18 3.50 -3.94 11.21
CA LEU A 18 2.09 -4.33 11.29
C LEU A 18 1.23 -3.61 10.24
N ALA A 19 1.41 -2.30 10.09
CA ALA A 19 0.69 -1.51 9.09
C ALA A 19 0.99 -1.98 7.65
N LEU A 20 2.26 -2.29 7.34
CA LEU A 20 2.64 -2.85 6.05
C LEU A 20 2.00 -4.22 5.81
N LEU A 21 1.97 -5.08 6.83
CA LEU A 21 1.34 -6.40 6.75
C LEU A 21 -0.15 -6.28 6.42
N PHE A 22 -0.86 -5.38 7.10
CA PHE A 22 -2.26 -5.08 6.80
C PHE A 22 -2.43 -4.59 5.37
N GLN A 23 -1.60 -3.64 4.91
CA GLN A 23 -1.64 -3.13 3.54
C GLN A 23 -1.44 -4.23 2.48
N LEU A 24 -0.53 -5.18 2.73
CA LEU A 24 -0.29 -6.31 1.84
C LEU A 24 -1.47 -7.29 1.78
N VAL A 25 -2.14 -7.53 2.92
CA VAL A 25 -3.31 -8.41 2.99
C VAL A 25 -4.55 -7.77 2.36
N THR A 26 -4.69 -6.44 2.43
CA THR A 26 -5.82 -5.72 1.82
C THR A 26 -5.62 -5.49 0.32
N LEU A 27 -4.38 -5.42 -0.17
CA LEU A 27 -4.10 -5.18 -1.60
C LEU A 27 -4.88 -6.09 -2.57
N PRO A 28 -4.97 -7.41 -2.37
CA PRO A 28 -5.78 -8.31 -3.20
C PRO A 28 -7.25 -7.90 -3.30
N VAL A 29 -7.82 -7.37 -2.21
CA VAL A 29 -9.25 -6.99 -2.15
C VAL A 29 -9.51 -5.75 -2.99
N GLU A 30 -8.56 -4.81 -3.05
CA GLU A 30 -8.64 -3.60 -3.88
C GLU A 30 -8.60 -3.95 -5.38
N PHE A 31 -7.75 -4.89 -5.79
CA PHE A 31 -7.73 -5.37 -7.18
C PHE A 31 -9.01 -6.12 -7.55
N ASN A 32 -9.60 -6.86 -6.61
CA ASN A 32 -10.88 -7.53 -6.83
C ASN A 32 -12.02 -6.51 -6.94
N ALA A 33 -12.02 -5.46 -6.10
CA ALA A 33 -12.99 -4.38 -6.16
C ALA A 33 -12.94 -3.64 -7.51
N SER A 34 -11.74 -3.32 -8.00
CA SER A 34 -11.52 -2.71 -9.33
C SER A 34 -12.12 -3.56 -10.46
N ARG A 35 -11.90 -4.88 -10.46
CA ARG A 35 -12.49 -5.81 -11.44
C ARG A 35 -14.02 -5.86 -11.35
N ARG A 36 -14.56 -5.99 -10.14
CA ARG A 36 -16.00 -6.04 -9.90
C ARG A 36 -16.69 -4.74 -10.31
N ALA A 37 -16.06 -3.58 -10.06
CA ALA A 37 -16.59 -2.28 -10.44
C ALA A 37 -16.73 -2.15 -11.96
N ILE A 38 -15.73 -2.59 -12.74
CA ILE A 38 -15.82 -2.59 -14.21
C ILE A 38 -17.01 -3.43 -14.68
N GLN A 39 -17.18 -4.63 -14.10
CA GLN A 39 -18.27 -5.53 -14.47
C GLN A 39 -19.66 -4.91 -14.19
N ILE A 40 -19.83 -4.27 -13.03
CA ILE A 40 -21.08 -3.56 -12.69
C ILE A 40 -21.32 -2.38 -13.63
N LEU A 41 -20.28 -1.62 -13.98
CA LEU A 41 -20.40 -0.47 -14.87
C LEU A 41 -20.75 -0.88 -16.31
N SER A 42 -20.22 -2.01 -16.79
CA SER A 42 -20.57 -2.56 -18.10
C SER A 42 -21.98 -3.18 -18.12
N GLU A 43 -22.36 -3.92 -17.08
CA GLU A 43 -23.68 -4.58 -17.00
C GLU A 43 -24.81 -3.57 -16.72
N GLY A 44 -24.52 -2.47 -16.03
CA GLY A 44 -25.48 -1.42 -15.69
C GLY A 44 -25.83 -0.46 -16.82
N GLY A 45 -25.25 -0.62 -18.02
CA GLY A 45 -25.45 0.29 -19.14
C GLY A 45 -24.92 1.71 -18.90
N LEU A 46 -24.01 1.88 -17.92
CA LEU A 46 -23.45 3.17 -17.52
C LEU A 46 -22.26 3.59 -18.40
N LEU A 47 -21.66 2.65 -19.12
CA LEU A 47 -20.55 2.86 -20.04
C LEU A 47 -20.89 2.25 -21.39
N THR A 48 -20.52 2.94 -22.46
CA THR A 48 -20.49 2.37 -23.81
C THR A 48 -19.32 1.39 -23.94
N GLU A 49 -19.37 0.46 -24.91
CA GLU A 49 -18.28 -0.52 -25.12
C GLU A 49 -16.91 0.14 -25.36
N GLU A 50 -16.91 1.36 -25.92
CA GLU A 50 -15.71 2.16 -26.17
C GLU A 50 -15.13 2.75 -24.88
N GLU A 51 -15.95 2.98 -23.85
CA GLU A 51 -15.55 3.59 -22.57
C GLU A 51 -15.08 2.57 -21.52
N VAL A 52 -15.53 1.31 -21.62
CA VAL A 52 -15.10 0.21 -20.74
C VAL A 52 -13.58 0.10 -20.59
N PRO A 53 -12.77 0.08 -21.69
CA PRO A 53 -11.32 0.02 -21.55
C PRO A 53 -10.74 1.27 -20.86
N MET A 54 -11.27 2.48 -21.11
CA MET A 54 -10.83 3.70 -20.41
C MET A 54 -11.14 3.64 -18.91
N ALA A 55 -12.36 3.25 -18.54
CA ALA A 55 -12.74 3.09 -17.13
C ALA A 55 -11.87 2.04 -16.42
N ARG A 56 -11.54 0.94 -17.11
CA ARG A 56 -10.62 -0.08 -16.60
C ARG A 56 -9.23 0.48 -16.32
N HIS A 57 -8.69 1.32 -17.20
CA HIS A 57 -7.38 1.94 -16.98
C HIS A 57 -7.38 2.85 -15.75
N VAL A 58 -8.42 3.67 -15.58
CA VAL A 58 -8.54 4.57 -14.42
C VAL A 58 -8.72 3.77 -13.12
N LEU A 59 -9.59 2.77 -13.09
CA LEU A 59 -9.83 1.94 -11.91
C LEU A 59 -8.61 1.10 -11.53
N PHE A 60 -7.81 0.67 -12.51
CA PHE A 60 -6.55 -0.01 -12.25
C PHE A 60 -5.49 0.96 -11.71
N ALA A 61 -5.38 2.17 -12.28
CA ALA A 61 -4.50 3.22 -11.78
C ALA A 61 -4.85 3.63 -10.34
N ALA A 62 -6.13 3.71 -10.01
CA ALA A 62 -6.59 3.96 -8.65
C ALA A 62 -6.12 2.86 -7.68
N ALA A 63 -6.25 1.58 -8.05
CA ALA A 63 -5.75 0.48 -7.23
C ALA A 63 -4.22 0.51 -7.05
N LEU A 64 -3.46 1.00 -8.04
CA LEU A 64 -2.00 1.17 -7.93
C LEU A 64 -1.60 2.21 -6.87
N THR A 65 -2.46 3.17 -6.50
CA THR A 65 -2.15 4.11 -5.42
C THR A 65 -2.01 3.42 -4.06
N TYR A 66 -2.78 2.35 -3.80
CA TYR A 66 -2.59 1.50 -2.62
C TYR A 66 -1.27 0.74 -2.66
N VAL A 67 -0.86 0.26 -3.83
CA VAL A 67 0.45 -0.39 -4.02
C VAL A 67 1.58 0.59 -3.73
N ALA A 68 1.48 1.82 -4.24
CA ALA A 68 2.47 2.86 -3.99
C ALA A 68 2.56 3.23 -2.50
N ALA A 69 1.42 3.30 -1.81
CA ALA A 69 1.40 3.52 -0.35
C ALA A 69 2.10 2.38 0.40
N ALA A 70 1.80 1.12 0.06
CA ALA A 70 2.47 -0.03 0.67
C ALA A 70 3.98 -0.04 0.42
N LEU A 71 4.40 0.27 -0.81
CA LEU A 71 5.82 0.38 -1.17
C LEU A 71 6.53 1.51 -0.42
N SER A 72 5.87 2.67 -0.27
CA SER A 72 6.40 3.79 0.52
C SER A 72 6.60 3.41 1.99
N THR A 73 5.60 2.77 2.60
CA THR A 73 5.70 2.24 3.97
C THR A 73 6.84 1.23 4.10
N PHE A 74 6.99 0.33 3.12
CA PHE A 74 8.08 -0.63 3.10
C PHE A 74 9.46 0.04 3.03
N LEU A 75 9.63 1.04 2.15
CA LEU A 75 10.88 1.79 2.05
C LEU A 75 11.19 2.57 3.32
N GLN A 76 10.18 3.11 4.01
CA GLN A 76 10.35 3.77 5.31
C GLN A 76 10.79 2.77 6.39
N LEU A 77 10.19 1.58 6.43
CA LEU A 77 10.59 0.52 7.34
C LEU A 77 12.04 0.07 7.08
N LEU A 78 12.38 -0.17 5.80
CA LEU A 78 13.74 -0.51 5.39
C LEU A 78 14.74 0.57 5.80
N ARG A 79 14.39 1.85 5.59
CA ARG A 79 15.20 2.99 6.03
C ARG A 79 15.45 2.97 7.53
N LEU A 80 14.41 2.73 8.36
CA LEU A 80 14.55 2.63 9.82
C LEU A 80 15.48 1.48 10.23
N ILE A 81 15.35 0.31 9.59
CA ILE A 81 16.21 -0.84 9.83
C ILE A 81 17.66 -0.54 9.47
N LEU A 82 17.93 0.12 8.35
CA LEU A 82 19.30 0.47 7.94
C LEU A 82 19.94 1.51 8.88
N LEU A 83 19.18 2.51 9.32
CA LEU A 83 19.68 3.56 10.22
C LEU A 83 19.93 3.07 11.65
N PHE A 84 19.09 2.17 12.16
CA PHE A 84 19.10 1.82 13.58
C PHE A 84 19.37 0.33 13.87
N GLY A 85 19.24 -0.55 12.88
CA GLY A 85 19.54 -1.99 13.01
C GLY A 85 21.04 -2.32 13.00
N GLY A 86 21.88 -1.37 12.58
CA GLY A 86 23.34 -1.52 12.50
C GLY A 86 24.13 -1.15 13.75
N ASN A 87 23.48 -0.83 14.88
CA ASN A 87 24.14 -0.35 16.11
C ASN A 87 24.87 -1.47 16.90
N ARG A 88 25.52 -2.41 16.20
CA ARG A 88 26.39 -3.48 16.73
C ARG A 88 27.86 -3.14 16.50
N ARG A 89 28.32 -1.98 16.94
CA ARG A 89 29.73 -1.74 17.24
C ARG A 89 29.77 -0.86 18.47
N ASP A 90 30.03 -1.52 19.59
CA ASP A 90 30.52 -0.91 20.82
C ASP A 90 31.73 0.00 20.52
#